data_AF-A0AAV8VSH8-F1
#
_entry.id   AF-A0AAV8VSH8-F1
#
_cell.length_a   1.000
_cell.length_b   1.000
_cell.length_c   1.000
_cell.angle_alpha   90.00
_cell.angle_beta   90.00
_cell.angle_gamma   90.00
#
_symmetry.space_group_name_H-M   'P 1'
#
loop_
_entity.id
_entity.type
_entity.pdbx_description
1 polymer ?
#
loop_
_entity_poly.entity_id
_entity_poly.type
_entity_poly.pdbx_seq_one_letter_code
_entity_poly.pdbx_strand_id
1 'polypeptide(L)'
;MNVEIEENIRRKVTWGHLPAHIKQILSNSSKEYDRYVVNFSIKNQLRYRGNLVRHAFRDERRYYERVVAYSRERLMLFPYHLADMVVKGLRMTPFNYYVSVVEKLMQAEKSYDTLPNFTAADCLRLLGIGRNEYIELMNRSRSNRSRLFGRKNVRILLPKVPCDIHIEPWWRVEVGLVLEDDVKARHSDYNLSIQN
;
A
#
# COMPACT_ATOMS: atom_id res chain seq x y z
N MET A 1 -11.34 -10.55 -16.94
CA MET A 1 -12.55 -10.49 -16.10
C MET A 1 -13.67 -10.02 -17.02
N ASN A 2 -14.88 -10.56 -16.92
CA ASN A 2 -15.95 -10.23 -17.87
C ASN A 2 -16.38 -8.76 -17.68
N VAL A 3 -16.28 -7.95 -18.74
CA VAL A 3 -16.55 -6.50 -18.74
C VAL A 3 -17.98 -6.20 -18.27
N GLU A 4 -18.95 -7.03 -18.64
CA GLU A 4 -20.34 -6.84 -18.22
C GLU A 4 -20.52 -7.04 -16.70
N ILE A 5 -19.78 -7.98 -16.11
CA ILE A 5 -19.81 -8.19 -14.65
C ILE A 5 -19.23 -6.94 -13.96
N GLU A 6 -18.13 -6.40 -14.47
CA GLU A 6 -17.52 -5.18 -13.94
C GLU A 6 -18.47 -3.98 -14.04
N GLU A 7 -19.16 -3.80 -15.16
CA GLU A 7 -20.16 -2.74 -15.34
C GLU A 7 -21.30 -2.84 -14.31
N ASN A 8 -21.80 -4.05 -14.05
CA ASN A 8 -22.79 -4.27 -13.01
C ASN A 8 -22.26 -3.91 -11.61
N ILE A 9 -20.99 -4.23 -11.32
CA ILE A 9 -20.34 -3.86 -10.06
C ILE A 9 -20.17 -2.33 -9.95
N ARG A 10 -19.74 -1.64 -11.02
CA ARG A 10 -19.61 -0.17 -11.07
C ARG A 10 -20.96 0.51 -10.82
N ARG A 11 -22.04 -0.04 -11.39
CA ARG A 11 -23.43 0.41 -11.17
C ARG A 11 -24.04 -0.02 -9.84
N LYS A 12 -23.28 -0.74 -9.00
CA LYS A 12 -23.71 -1.23 -7.68
C LYS A 12 -24.95 -2.12 -7.73
N VAL A 13 -25.09 -2.92 -8.79
CA VAL A 13 -26.19 -3.87 -8.94
C VAL A 13 -25.99 -5.05 -7.99
N THR A 14 -26.92 -5.27 -7.08
CA THR A 14 -26.90 -6.42 -6.15
C THR A 14 -27.23 -7.74 -6.85
N TRP A 15 -26.85 -8.89 -6.27
CA TRP A 15 -27.16 -10.21 -6.82
C TRP A 15 -28.63 -10.40 -7.24
N GLY A 16 -29.59 -9.95 -6.41
CA GLY A 16 -31.02 -10.08 -6.72
C GLY A 16 -31.41 -9.46 -8.07
N HIS A 17 -30.84 -8.31 -8.39
CA HIS A 17 -31.15 -7.49 -9.57
C HIS A 17 -30.23 -7.75 -10.77
N LEU A 18 -29.29 -8.71 -10.68
CA LEU A 18 -28.44 -9.06 -11.81
C LEU A 18 -29.26 -9.69 -12.95
N PRO A 19 -28.94 -9.36 -14.22
CA PRO A 19 -29.52 -10.02 -15.39
C PRO A 19 -29.31 -11.54 -15.36
N ALA A 20 -30.28 -12.30 -15.87
CA ALA A 20 -30.27 -13.77 -15.83
C ALA A 20 -29.04 -14.36 -16.54
N HIS A 21 -28.62 -13.79 -17.67
CA HIS A 21 -27.43 -14.26 -18.40
C HIS A 21 -26.14 -14.07 -17.59
N ILE A 22 -26.03 -12.97 -16.83
CA ILE A 22 -24.88 -12.76 -15.93
C ILE A 22 -24.89 -13.76 -14.79
N LYS A 23 -26.06 -14.06 -14.20
CA LYS A 23 -26.19 -15.09 -13.18
C LYS A 23 -25.76 -16.46 -13.71
N GLN A 24 -26.13 -16.80 -14.95
CA GLN A 24 -25.68 -18.04 -15.61
C GLN A 24 -24.16 -18.09 -15.80
N ILE A 25 -23.52 -17.00 -16.25
CA ILE A 25 -22.05 -16.90 -16.35
C ILE A 25 -21.38 -17.13 -14.99
N LEU A 26 -22.03 -16.71 -13.90
CA LEU A 26 -21.58 -16.89 -12.52
C LEU A 26 -22.07 -18.22 -11.89
N SER A 27 -22.45 -19.18 -12.72
CA SER A 27 -22.95 -20.51 -12.29
C SER A 27 -24.11 -20.42 -11.28
N ASN A 28 -24.94 -19.38 -11.40
CA ASN A 28 -26.03 -19.04 -10.49
C ASN A 28 -25.61 -18.96 -9.00
N SER A 29 -24.35 -18.63 -8.75
CA SER A 29 -23.78 -18.56 -7.40
C SER A 29 -23.61 -17.12 -6.94
N SER A 30 -24.41 -16.71 -5.95
CA SER A 30 -24.23 -15.40 -5.27
C SER A 30 -22.85 -15.28 -4.65
N LYS A 31 -22.29 -16.39 -4.13
CA LYS A 31 -20.94 -16.40 -3.53
C LYS A 31 -19.86 -16.12 -4.56
N GLU A 32 -20.03 -16.59 -5.80
CA GLU A 32 -19.09 -16.30 -6.86
C GLU A 32 -19.18 -14.81 -7.24
N TYR A 33 -20.39 -14.25 -7.32
CA TYR A 33 -20.53 -12.81 -7.53
C TYR A 33 -19.85 -11.98 -6.43
N ASP A 34 -20.03 -12.34 -5.16
CA ASP A 34 -19.36 -11.68 -4.04
C ASP A 34 -17.83 -11.74 -4.18
N ARG A 35 -17.28 -12.86 -4.64
CA ARG A 35 -15.84 -13.00 -4.94
C ARG A 35 -15.40 -12.05 -6.05
N TYR A 36 -16.19 -11.91 -7.12
CA TYR A 36 -15.93 -10.94 -8.19
C TYR A 36 -15.99 -9.49 -7.68
N VAL A 37 -17.01 -9.15 -6.89
CA VAL A 37 -17.16 -7.82 -6.25
C VAL A 37 -15.92 -7.49 -5.43
N VAL A 38 -15.46 -8.39 -4.56
CA VAL A 38 -14.29 -8.16 -3.71
C VAL A 38 -13.03 -7.98 -4.54
N ASN A 39 -12.79 -8.86 -5.53
CA ASN A 39 -11.61 -8.78 -6.38
C ASN A 39 -11.59 -7.49 -7.23
N PHE A 40 -12.73 -7.12 -7.80
CA PHE A 40 -12.88 -5.88 -8.55
C PHE A 40 -12.61 -4.66 -7.66
N SER A 41 -13.20 -4.65 -6.46
CA SER A 41 -13.07 -3.52 -5.52
C SER A 41 -11.62 -3.33 -5.04
N ILE A 42 -10.90 -4.42 -4.77
CA ILE A 42 -9.47 -4.37 -4.41
C ILE A 42 -8.63 -3.82 -5.56
N LYS A 43 -8.81 -4.35 -6.79
CA LYS A 43 -8.03 -3.94 -7.96
C LYS A 43 -8.23 -2.47 -8.31
N ASN A 44 -9.46 -1.98 -8.14
CA ASN A 44 -9.83 -0.60 -8.44
C ASN A 44 -9.76 0.31 -7.19
N GLN A 45 -9.23 -0.18 -6.06
CA GLN A 45 -9.05 0.57 -4.82
C GLN A 45 -10.32 1.34 -4.39
N LEU A 46 -11.49 0.68 -4.46
CA LEU A 46 -12.77 1.30 -4.11
C LEU A 46 -12.88 1.51 -2.59
N ARG A 47 -13.56 2.57 -2.18
CA ARG A 47 -13.95 2.76 -0.78
C ARG A 47 -14.87 1.63 -0.32
N TYR A 48 -14.69 1.17 0.91
CA TYR A 48 -15.53 0.12 1.49
C TYR A 48 -16.99 0.59 1.63
N ARG A 49 -17.17 1.75 2.27
CA ARG A 49 -18.48 2.38 2.45
C ARG A 49 -18.97 2.95 1.12
N GLY A 50 -20.26 2.74 0.85
CA GLY A 50 -20.92 3.21 -0.38
C GLY A 50 -20.74 2.30 -1.60
N ASN A 51 -20.04 1.16 -1.48
CA ASN A 51 -19.88 0.17 -2.55
C ASN A 51 -20.36 -1.22 -2.11
N LEU A 52 -20.57 -2.10 -3.10
CA LEU A 52 -21.07 -3.48 -2.89
C LEU A 52 -20.17 -4.31 -1.98
N VAL A 53 -18.87 -4.00 -1.93
CA VAL A 53 -17.90 -4.76 -1.14
C VAL A 53 -18.23 -4.83 0.35
N ARG A 54 -18.93 -3.82 0.88
CA ARG A 54 -19.43 -3.82 2.28
C ARG A 54 -20.34 -5.02 2.58
N HIS A 55 -21.10 -5.49 1.59
CA HIS A 55 -22.01 -6.62 1.75
C HIS A 55 -21.31 -7.96 1.47
N ALA A 56 -20.38 -7.96 0.51
CA ALA A 56 -19.64 -9.15 0.11
C ALA A 56 -18.48 -9.51 1.06
N PHE A 57 -17.94 -8.54 1.81
CA PHE A 57 -16.80 -8.72 2.71
C PHE A 57 -17.04 -7.94 4.00
N ARG A 58 -17.24 -8.61 5.14
CA ARG A 58 -17.71 -7.95 6.38
C ARG A 58 -16.67 -7.12 7.12
N ASP A 59 -15.39 -7.46 6.96
CA ASP A 59 -14.29 -6.87 7.73
C ASP A 59 -13.67 -5.69 6.97
N GLU A 60 -14.06 -4.46 7.34
CA GLU A 60 -13.58 -3.22 6.71
C GLU A 60 -12.06 -3.07 6.83
N ARG A 61 -11.48 -3.41 7.98
CA ARG A 61 -10.04 -3.30 8.22
C ARG A 61 -9.27 -4.26 7.33
N ARG A 62 -9.64 -5.54 7.35
CA ARG A 62 -9.00 -6.58 6.53
C ARG A 62 -9.21 -6.33 5.03
N TYR A 63 -10.30 -5.69 4.64
CA TYR A 63 -10.47 -5.24 3.25
C TYR A 63 -9.39 -4.25 2.84
N TYR A 64 -9.17 -3.18 3.61
CA TYR A 64 -8.13 -2.20 3.29
C TYR A 64 -6.72 -2.79 3.40
N GLU A 65 -6.47 -3.74 4.31
CA GLU A 65 -5.21 -4.49 4.35
C GLU A 65 -4.95 -5.22 3.02
N ARG A 66 -6.00 -5.83 2.43
CA ARG A 66 -5.90 -6.47 1.11
C ARG A 66 -5.71 -5.47 -0.02
N VAL A 67 -6.35 -4.30 0.03
CA VAL A 67 -6.14 -3.21 -0.95
C VAL A 67 -4.68 -2.77 -0.94
N VAL A 68 -4.11 -2.52 0.24
CA VAL A 68 -2.72 -2.10 0.42
C VAL A 68 -1.76 -3.21 -0.01
N ALA A 69 -2.02 -4.46 0.37
CA ALA A 69 -1.20 -5.60 -0.03
C ALA A 69 -1.16 -5.78 -1.55
N TYR A 70 -2.32 -5.69 -2.22
CA TYR A 70 -2.43 -5.74 -3.68
C TYR A 70 -1.67 -4.59 -4.34
N SER A 71 -1.83 -3.37 -3.84
CA SER A 71 -1.15 -2.17 -4.36
C SER A 71 0.37 -2.33 -4.28
N ARG A 72 0.88 -2.80 -3.14
CA ARG A 72 2.31 -3.07 -2.94
C ARG A 72 2.83 -4.20 -3.83
N GLU A 73 2.06 -5.27 -4.00
CA GLU A 73 2.40 -6.36 -4.92
C GLU A 73 2.55 -5.90 -6.37
N ARG A 74 1.77 -4.92 -6.77
CA ARG A 74 1.76 -4.33 -8.10
C ARG A 74 2.63 -3.08 -8.23
N LEU A 75 3.42 -2.74 -7.19
CA LEU A 75 4.27 -1.56 -7.14
C LEU A 75 3.51 -0.24 -7.40
N MET A 76 2.22 -0.20 -7.05
CA MET A 76 1.36 0.95 -7.27
C MET A 76 1.70 2.09 -6.32
N LEU A 77 1.30 3.29 -6.73
CA LEU A 77 1.28 4.47 -5.87
C LEU A 77 0.51 4.17 -4.57
N PHE A 78 0.96 4.77 -3.46
CA PHE A 78 0.16 4.78 -2.24
C PHE A 78 -1.25 5.31 -2.54
N PRO A 79 -2.33 4.65 -2.06
CA PRO A 79 -3.69 5.06 -2.37
C PRO A 79 -4.07 6.32 -1.58
N TYR A 80 -3.61 7.48 -2.04
CA TYR A 80 -3.81 8.78 -1.37
C TYR A 80 -5.29 9.14 -1.19
N HIS A 81 -6.16 8.74 -2.11
CA HIS A 81 -7.59 8.91 -1.99
C HIS A 81 -8.24 8.06 -0.89
N LEU A 82 -7.51 7.10 -0.32
CA LEU A 82 -7.88 6.27 0.83
C LEU A 82 -6.99 6.55 2.05
N ALA A 83 -6.20 7.62 2.05
CA ALA A 83 -5.24 7.92 3.11
C ALA A 83 -5.89 7.98 4.50
N ASP A 84 -7.12 8.50 4.60
CA ASP A 84 -7.91 8.54 5.82
C ASP A 84 -8.12 7.13 6.42
N MET A 85 -8.39 6.14 5.57
CA MET A 85 -8.62 4.75 5.98
C MET A 85 -7.30 4.01 6.24
N VAL A 86 -6.28 4.24 5.41
CA VAL A 86 -5.01 3.51 5.48
C VAL A 86 -4.13 4.04 6.62
N VAL A 87 -3.99 5.35 6.75
CA VAL A 87 -3.18 5.97 7.80
C VAL A 87 -3.87 5.79 9.15
N LYS A 88 -5.16 6.13 9.28
CA LYS A 88 -5.85 6.06 10.58
C LYS A 88 -6.29 4.65 10.94
N GLY A 89 -6.77 3.88 9.96
CA GLY A 89 -7.28 2.53 10.20
C GLY A 89 -6.19 1.45 10.27
N LEU A 90 -5.12 1.58 9.47
CA LEU A 90 -4.06 0.56 9.39
C LEU A 90 -2.71 1.01 9.96
N ARG A 91 -2.58 2.29 10.37
CA ARG A 91 -1.31 2.91 10.79
C ARG A 91 -0.19 2.81 9.77
N MET A 92 -0.55 2.77 8.48
CA MET A 92 0.43 2.75 7.41
C MET A 92 0.56 4.14 6.80
N THR A 93 1.67 4.79 7.07
CA THR A 93 2.03 6.07 6.43
C THR A 93 2.54 5.83 5.00
N PRO A 94 2.47 6.83 4.12
CA PRO A 94 3.09 6.75 2.79
C PRO A 94 4.57 6.37 2.87
N PHE A 95 5.32 6.96 3.82
CA PHE A 95 6.71 6.59 4.08
C PHE A 95 6.88 5.09 4.32
N ASN A 96 6.18 4.53 5.31
CA ASN A 96 6.28 3.10 5.64
C ASN A 96 5.83 2.19 4.50
N TYR A 97 4.82 2.61 3.74
CA TYR A 97 4.38 1.92 2.53
C TYR A 97 5.52 1.84 1.51
N TYR A 98 6.16 2.97 1.16
CA TYR A 98 7.22 2.97 0.15
C TYR A 98 8.49 2.28 0.62
N VAL A 99 8.85 2.34 1.91
CA VAL A 99 9.95 1.51 2.44
C VAL A 99 9.64 0.03 2.18
N SER A 100 8.39 -0.42 2.39
CA SER A 100 8.00 -1.81 2.12
C SER A 100 7.95 -2.16 0.61
N VAL A 101 7.67 -1.18 -0.26
CA VAL A 101 7.73 -1.36 -1.73
C VAL A 101 9.18 -1.56 -2.16
N VAL A 102 10.09 -0.69 -1.74
CA VAL A 102 11.52 -0.78 -2.07
C VAL A 102 12.14 -2.04 -1.48
N GLU A 103 11.85 -2.37 -0.22
CA GLU A 103 12.28 -3.62 0.43
C GLU A 103 11.89 -4.85 -0.41
N LYS A 104 10.63 -4.91 -0.86
CA LYS A 104 10.14 -5.99 -1.72
C LYS A 104 10.85 -6.02 -3.07
N LEU A 105 11.11 -4.85 -3.66
CA LEU A 105 11.83 -4.75 -4.93
C LEU A 105 13.26 -5.28 -4.82
N MET A 106 13.96 -4.92 -3.74
CA MET A 106 15.31 -5.40 -3.43
C MET A 106 15.34 -6.91 -3.17
N GLN A 107 14.40 -7.42 -2.37
CA GLN A 107 14.27 -8.87 -2.08
C GLN A 107 14.00 -9.69 -3.34
N ALA A 108 13.23 -9.12 -4.28
CA ALA A 108 12.96 -9.73 -5.58
C ALA A 108 14.07 -9.49 -6.63
N GLU A 109 15.13 -8.76 -6.26
CA GLU A 109 16.25 -8.38 -7.14
C GLU A 109 15.82 -7.74 -8.46
N LYS A 110 14.73 -6.98 -8.44
CA LYS A 110 14.20 -6.29 -9.63
C LYS A 110 14.87 -4.93 -9.83
N SER A 111 14.90 -4.48 -11.09
CA SER A 111 15.37 -3.12 -11.41
C SER A 111 14.42 -2.07 -10.81
N TYR A 112 15.00 -0.94 -10.38
CA TYR A 112 14.25 0.25 -9.98
C TYR A 112 13.30 0.73 -11.08
N ASP A 113 13.69 0.53 -12.34
CA ASP A 113 12.92 0.93 -13.54
C ASP A 113 11.61 0.15 -13.72
N THR A 114 11.32 -0.82 -12.84
CA THR A 114 10.01 -1.50 -12.79
C THR A 114 8.94 -0.71 -12.03
N LEU A 115 9.34 0.32 -11.26
CA LEU A 115 8.39 1.18 -10.56
C LEU A 115 7.67 2.11 -11.56
N PRO A 116 6.34 2.27 -11.45
CA PRO A 116 5.62 3.32 -12.16
C PRO A 116 6.17 4.71 -11.81
N ASN A 117 6.13 5.66 -12.75
CA ASN A 117 6.73 6.98 -12.59
C ASN A 117 6.32 7.71 -11.31
N PHE A 118 5.02 7.74 -10.97
CA PHE A 118 4.55 8.39 -9.75
C PHE A 118 4.98 7.66 -8.47
N THR A 119 5.08 6.33 -8.50
CA THR A 119 5.64 5.54 -7.40
C THR A 119 7.12 5.88 -7.21
N ALA A 120 7.90 5.95 -8.31
CA ALA A 120 9.32 6.28 -8.27
C ALA A 120 9.57 7.72 -7.76
N ALA A 121 8.73 8.67 -8.19
CA ALA A 121 8.78 10.06 -7.71
C ALA A 121 8.55 10.15 -6.20
N ASP A 122 7.59 9.38 -5.68
CA ASP A 122 7.33 9.34 -4.24
C ASP A 122 8.42 8.61 -3.44
N CYS A 123 9.00 7.54 -3.98
CA CYS A 123 10.17 6.91 -3.38
C CYS A 123 11.32 7.92 -3.25
N LEU A 124 11.58 8.71 -4.29
CA LEU A 124 12.59 9.77 -4.22
C LEU A 124 12.22 10.84 -3.18
N ARG A 125 10.99 11.35 -3.23
CA ARG A 125 10.52 12.43 -2.35
C ARG A 125 10.49 12.05 -0.87
N LEU A 126 10.07 10.82 -0.55
CA LEU A 126 9.87 10.39 0.83
C LEU A 126 11.06 9.63 1.41
N LEU A 127 11.79 8.89 0.59
CA LEU A 127 12.90 8.03 1.03
C LEU A 127 14.27 8.57 0.61
N GLY A 128 14.33 9.51 -0.34
CA GLY A 128 15.59 9.93 -0.94
C GLY A 128 16.20 8.84 -1.83
N ILE A 129 15.41 7.85 -2.25
CA ILE A 129 15.89 6.73 -3.07
C ILE A 129 15.43 6.98 -4.50
N GLY A 130 16.36 7.43 -5.34
CA GLY A 130 16.22 7.40 -6.78
C GLY A 130 16.85 6.14 -7.38
N ARG A 131 17.02 6.15 -8.70
CA ARG A 131 17.57 5.02 -9.45
C ARG A 131 19.00 4.69 -9.03
N ASN A 132 19.84 5.70 -8.87
CA ASN A 132 21.26 5.52 -8.57
C ASN A 132 21.45 5.07 -7.11
N GLU A 133 20.73 5.70 -6.18
CA GLU A 133 20.72 5.34 -4.77
C GLU A 133 20.24 3.89 -4.59
N TYR A 134 19.22 3.46 -5.35
CA TYR A 134 18.79 2.07 -5.34
C TYR A 134 19.88 1.10 -5.84
N ILE A 135 20.59 1.43 -6.92
CA ILE A 135 21.69 0.61 -7.44
C ILE A 135 22.79 0.47 -6.38
N GLU A 136 23.13 1.56 -5.70
CA GLU A 136 24.08 1.51 -4.59
C GLU A 136 23.60 0.63 -3.44
N LEU A 137 22.33 0.76 -3.02
CA LEU A 137 21.73 -0.08 -1.98
C LEU A 137 21.78 -1.57 -2.37
N MET A 138 21.50 -1.89 -3.62
CA MET A 138 21.60 -3.26 -4.14
C MET A 138 23.03 -3.79 -4.13
N ASN A 139 24.02 -2.95 -4.48
CA ASN A 139 25.43 -3.31 -4.40
C ASN A 139 25.85 -3.55 -2.95
N ARG A 140 25.51 -2.65 -2.02
CA ARG A 140 25.77 -2.81 -0.58
C ARG A 140 25.11 -4.09 -0.04
N SER A 141 23.86 -4.37 -0.43
CA SER A 141 23.16 -5.60 -0.04
C SER A 141 23.84 -6.88 -0.54
N ARG A 142 24.53 -6.84 -1.68
CA ARG A 142 25.26 -8.00 -2.25
C ARG A 142 26.65 -8.18 -1.61
N SER A 143 27.28 -7.08 -1.22
CA SER A 143 28.60 -7.05 -0.57
C SER A 143 28.55 -7.49 0.89
N ASN A 144 27.43 -7.23 1.59
CA ASN A 144 27.22 -7.61 2.98
C ASN A 144 26.91 -9.12 3.18
N ARG A 145 27.39 -9.98 2.27
CA ARG A 145 27.27 -11.44 2.34
C ARG A 145 28.19 -12.00 3.44
N SER A 146 27.81 -11.85 4.70
CA SER A 146 28.34 -12.75 5.73
C SER A 146 27.76 -14.14 5.47
N ARG A 147 28.65 -14.98 4.93
CA ARG A 147 28.69 -16.44 4.93
C ARG A 147 27.66 -17.09 5.86
N LEU A 148 26.90 -18.05 5.33
CA LEU A 148 26.05 -19.04 6.03
C LEU A 148 24.56 -18.63 6.22
N PHE A 149 23.77 -18.82 5.16
CA PHE A 149 22.36 -19.25 5.21
C PHE A 149 21.25 -18.31 5.77
N GLY A 150 21.52 -17.03 6.08
CA GLY A 150 20.48 -16.07 6.48
C GLY A 150 19.72 -15.42 5.32
N ARG A 151 18.39 -15.27 5.41
CA ARG A 151 17.59 -14.41 4.51
C ARG A 151 18.12 -12.96 4.58
N LYS A 152 18.27 -12.31 3.41
CA LYS A 152 18.71 -10.91 3.30
C LYS A 152 17.78 -9.98 4.07
N ASN A 153 18.21 -9.46 5.22
CA ASN A 153 17.48 -8.40 5.90
C ASN A 153 17.84 -7.04 5.28
N VAL A 154 17.29 -6.75 4.10
CA VAL A 154 17.55 -5.49 3.37
C VAL A 154 16.93 -4.27 4.07
N ARG A 155 15.99 -4.47 5.01
CA ARG A 155 15.33 -3.40 5.77
C ARG A 155 16.32 -2.50 6.50
N ILE A 156 17.44 -3.06 6.96
CA ILE A 156 18.48 -2.32 7.68
C ILE A 156 19.18 -1.26 6.82
N LEU A 157 19.15 -1.43 5.49
CA LEU A 157 19.75 -0.51 4.53
C LEU A 157 18.81 0.63 4.14
N LEU A 158 17.53 0.53 4.50
CA LEU A 158 16.52 1.50 4.11
C LEU A 158 16.36 2.59 5.18
N PRO A 159 15.92 3.80 4.78
CA PRO A 159 15.68 4.90 5.70
C PRO A 159 14.73 4.52 6.84
N LYS A 160 15.05 4.97 8.05
CA LYS A 160 14.20 4.82 9.23
C LYS A 160 13.24 6.00 9.44
N VAL A 161 13.60 7.15 8.88
CA VAL A 161 12.84 8.40 8.94
C VAL A 161 12.67 8.95 7.51
N PRO A 162 11.58 9.68 7.22
CA PRO A 162 11.39 10.31 5.93
C PRO A 162 12.44 11.39 5.68
N CYS A 163 12.71 11.66 4.39
CA CYS A 163 13.48 12.83 3.99
C CYS A 163 12.78 14.12 4.44
N ASP A 164 13.58 15.13 4.74
CA ASP A 164 13.06 16.48 4.92
C ASP A 164 12.52 16.98 3.57
N ILE A 165 11.35 17.61 3.63
CA ILE A 165 10.64 18.08 2.44
C ILE A 165 10.26 19.53 2.65
N HIS A 166 10.55 20.35 1.64
CA HIS A 166 10.04 21.71 1.62
C HIS A 166 8.53 21.67 1.42
N ILE A 167 7.78 22.11 2.42
CA ILE A 167 6.32 22.16 2.37
C ILE A 167 5.92 23.39 1.57
N GLU A 168 5.28 23.17 0.42
CA GLU A 168 4.81 24.26 -0.42
C GLU A 168 3.47 24.84 0.08
N PRO A 169 3.18 26.12 -0.18
CA PRO A 169 1.97 26.79 0.34
C PRO A 169 0.63 26.15 -0.08
N TRP A 170 0.61 25.43 -1.19
CA TRP A 170 -0.61 24.75 -1.69
C TRP A 170 -0.80 23.34 -1.15
N TRP A 171 0.07 22.88 -0.25
CA TRP A 171 -0.05 21.54 0.33
C TRP A 171 -1.16 21.48 1.37
N ARG A 172 -1.90 20.36 1.34
CA ARG A 172 -2.86 20.03 2.40
C ARG A 172 -2.18 19.14 3.43
N VAL A 173 -2.08 19.63 4.66
CA VAL A 173 -1.60 18.85 5.80
C VAL A 173 -2.78 18.18 6.49
N GLU A 174 -2.74 16.87 6.60
CA GLU A 174 -3.72 16.09 7.35
C GLU A 174 -3.04 15.34 8.48
N VAL A 175 -3.59 15.50 9.70
CA VAL A 175 -3.18 14.67 10.82
C VAL A 175 -3.68 13.25 10.56
N GLY A 176 -2.74 12.30 10.61
CA GLY A 176 -3.02 10.87 10.55
C GLY A 176 -3.70 10.39 11.82
N LEU A 177 -3.09 9.43 12.51
CA LEU A 177 -3.49 9.01 13.85
C LEU A 177 -2.30 9.22 14.78
N VAL A 178 -2.49 10.04 15.82
CA VAL A 178 -1.49 10.28 16.86
C VAL A 178 -2.06 9.72 18.15
N LEU A 179 -1.42 8.70 18.70
CA LEU A 179 -1.75 8.16 20.01
C LEU A 179 -0.77 8.65 21.07
N GLU A 180 -1.15 8.46 22.33
CA GLU A 180 -0.29 8.80 23.47
C GLU A 180 1.06 8.08 23.43
N ASP A 181 1.09 6.82 22.99
CA ASP A 181 2.32 6.05 22.81
C ASP A 181 3.26 6.67 21.76
N ASP A 182 2.71 7.26 20.70
CA ASP A 182 3.49 7.93 19.64
C ASP A 182 4.18 9.20 20.18
N VAL A 183 3.54 9.89 21.13
CA VAL A 183 4.09 11.06 21.82
C VAL A 183 5.20 10.63 22.78
N LYS A 184 4.96 9.58 23.58
CA LYS A 184 5.94 9.03 24.54
C LYS A 184 7.21 8.53 23.86
N ALA A 185 7.09 7.84 22.73
CA ALA A 185 8.24 7.32 21.97
C ALA A 185 9.20 8.43 21.52
N ARG A 186 8.70 9.63 21.17
CA ARG A 186 9.56 10.76 20.81
C ARG A 186 10.30 11.34 22.03
N HIS A 187 9.68 11.39 23.20
CA HIS A 187 10.35 11.92 24.41
C HIS A 187 11.58 11.10 24.80
N SER A 188 11.60 9.79 24.58
CA SER A 188 12.78 8.95 24.78
C SER A 188 13.93 9.28 23.84
N ASP A 189 13.65 9.60 22.57
CA ASP A 189 14.68 9.94 21.58
C ASP A 189 15.30 11.33 21.84
N TYR A 190 14.51 12.29 22.33
CA TYR A 190 15.02 13.62 22.73
C TYR A 190 15.91 13.56 23.98
N ASN A 191 15.65 12.65 24.91
CA ASN A 191 16.50 12.50 26.11
C ASN A 191 17.85 11.84 25.80
N LEU A 192 17.94 11.04 24.73
CA LEU A 192 19.19 10.45 24.24
C LEU A 192 20.08 11.44 23.47
N SER A 193 19.51 12.49 22.87
CA SER A 193 20.26 13.52 22.14
C SER A 193 20.80 14.65 23.02
N ILE A 194 20.31 14.79 24.25
CA ILE A 194 20.79 15.79 25.23
C ILE A 194 21.88 15.21 26.16
N GLN A 195 22.17 13.91 26.08
CA GLN A 195 23.18 13.23 26.90
C GLN A 195 24.49 12.88 26.17
N ASN A 196 24.73 13.38 24.95
CA ASN A 196 26.00 13.24 24.23
C ASN A 196 26.63 14.60 23.91
#